data_AF-A0A096AYS8-F1
#
_entry.id   AF-A0A096AYS8-F1
#
_cell.length_a   1.000
_cell.length_b   1.000
_cell.length_c   1.000
_cell.angle_alpha   90.00
_cell.angle_beta   90.00
_cell.angle_gamma   90.00
#
_symmetry.space_group_name_H-M   'P 1'
#
loop_
_entity.id
_entity.type
_entity.pdbx_description
1 polymer ?
#
loop_
_entity_poly.entity_id
_entity_poly.type
_entity_poly.pdbx_seq_one_letter_code
_entity_poly.pdbx_strand_id
1 'polypeptide(L)'
;MRRILVTLLVASLCGLIRAYGGFESILAFIRRVFRGKRGGQLGIGLLVGLMDIATANNTVAIVMAGPIAKEVEEEYGISPKRSASRLDTFSCIFQGIIPYGAQMLVAISTCATLGYAISAFDIIPLLFYPFLLCLSSLLFILFDKK
;
A
#
# COMPACT_ATOMS: atom_id res chain seq x y z
N MET A 1 -8.36 -19.10 12.26
CA MET A 1 -9.73 -18.94 11.73
C MET A 1 -9.98 -17.56 11.13
N ARG A 2 -9.82 -16.45 11.88
CA ARG A 2 -10.15 -15.08 11.41
C ARG A 2 -9.39 -14.64 10.14
N ARG A 3 -8.09 -14.91 10.04
CA ARG A 3 -7.27 -14.58 8.84
C ARG A 3 -7.64 -15.42 7.61
N ILE A 4 -8.04 -16.68 7.80
CA ILE A 4 -8.44 -17.59 6.71
C ILE A 4 -9.70 -17.06 6.02
N LEU A 5 -10.68 -16.60 6.80
CA LEU A 5 -11.90 -16.01 6.25
C LEU A 5 -11.58 -14.77 5.40
N VAL A 6 -10.72 -13.89 5.90
CA VAL A 6 -10.30 -12.68 5.17
C VAL A 6 -9.58 -13.05 3.87
N THR A 7 -8.64 -14.00 3.90
CA THR A 7 -7.94 -14.44 2.68
C THR A 7 -8.90 -15.07 1.66
N LEU A 8 -9.93 -15.79 2.12
CA LEU A 8 -10.90 -16.45 1.25
C LEU A 8 -11.84 -15.42 0.60
N LEU A 9 -12.31 -14.45 1.37
CA LEU A 9 -13.10 -13.32 0.87
C LEU A 9 -12.31 -12.46 -0.11
N VAL A 10 -11.07 -12.12 0.24
CA VAL A 10 -10.15 -11.36 -0.62
C VAL A 10 -9.90 -12.10 -1.93
N ALA A 11 -9.56 -13.39 -1.87
CA ALA A 11 -9.34 -14.19 -3.08
C ALA A 11 -10.59 -14.25 -3.96
N SER A 12 -11.77 -14.39 -3.36
CA SER A 12 -13.06 -14.42 -4.08
C SER A 12 -13.37 -13.06 -4.73
N LEU A 13 -13.17 -11.96 -4.01
CA LEU A 13 -13.38 -10.60 -4.54
C LEU A 13 -12.41 -10.30 -5.67
N CYS A 14 -11.13 -10.64 -5.51
CA CYS A 14 -10.12 -10.50 -6.56
C CYS A 14 -10.51 -11.31 -7.81
N GLY A 15 -11.01 -12.53 -7.63
CA GLY A 15 -11.54 -13.35 -8.72
C GLY A 15 -12.69 -12.67 -9.47
N LEU A 16 -13.61 -12.04 -8.73
CA LEU A 16 -14.72 -11.29 -9.29
C LEU A 16 -14.23 -10.05 -10.07
N ILE A 17 -13.37 -9.23 -9.46
CA ILE A 17 -12.80 -8.03 -10.10
C ILE A 17 -12.11 -8.42 -11.41
N ARG A 18 -11.37 -9.53 -11.42
CA ARG A 18 -10.73 -10.05 -12.63
C ARG A 18 -11.75 -10.50 -13.69
N ALA A 19 -12.79 -11.25 -13.28
CA ALA A 19 -13.82 -11.74 -14.19
C ALA A 19 -14.62 -10.62 -14.88
N TYR A 20 -14.81 -9.48 -14.20
CA TYR A 20 -15.50 -8.31 -14.74
C TYR A 20 -14.57 -7.27 -15.40
N GLY A 21 -13.29 -7.60 -15.63
CA GLY A 21 -12.35 -6.70 -16.32
C GLY A 21 -11.85 -5.51 -15.49
N GLY A 22 -12.01 -5.55 -14.16
CA GLY A 22 -11.56 -4.49 -13.26
C GLY A 22 -10.04 -4.33 -13.22
N PHE A 23 -9.28 -5.43 -13.36
CA PHE A 23 -7.81 -5.36 -13.43
C PHE A 23 -7.36 -4.57 -14.66
N GLU A 24 -7.90 -4.86 -15.83
CA GLU A 24 -7.63 -4.09 -17.06
C GLU A 24 -8.00 -2.62 -16.92
N SER A 25 -9.09 -2.31 -16.21
CA SER A 25 -9.51 -0.93 -15.95
C SER A 25 -8.49 -0.18 -15.08
N ILE A 26 -8.00 -0.82 -14.02
CA ILE A 26 -6.95 -0.26 -13.14
C ILE A 26 -5.64 -0.11 -13.93
N LEU A 27 -5.28 -1.12 -14.72
CA LEU A 27 -4.09 -1.11 -15.56
C LEU A 27 -4.14 0.02 -16.60
N ALA A 28 -5.29 0.21 -17.26
CA ALA A 28 -5.52 1.31 -18.19
C ALA A 28 -5.40 2.69 -17.53
N PHE A 29 -5.86 2.83 -16.29
CA PHE A 29 -5.66 4.05 -15.51
C PHE A 29 -4.17 4.28 -15.21
N ILE A 30 -3.46 3.24 -14.74
CA ILE A 30 -2.02 3.32 -14.48
C ILE A 30 -1.26 3.70 -15.76
N ARG A 31 -1.59 3.08 -16.91
CA ARG A 31 -1.04 3.42 -18.25
C ARG A 31 -1.21 4.88 -18.63
N ARG A 32 -2.37 5.45 -18.31
CA ARG A 32 -2.69 6.84 -18.65
C ARG A 32 -1.89 7.83 -17.81
N VAL A 33 -1.70 7.52 -16.53
CA VAL A 33 -1.09 8.44 -15.55
C VAL A 33 0.42 8.28 -15.46
N PHE A 34 0.92 7.05 -15.53
CA PHE A 34 2.31 6.71 -15.28
C PHE A 34 2.98 6.22 -16.56
N ARG A 35 4.14 6.80 -16.90
CA ARG A 35 4.92 6.42 -18.09
C ARG A 35 6.30 5.91 -17.71
N GLY A 36 6.72 4.84 -18.38
CA GLY A 36 8.02 4.21 -18.18
C GLY A 36 8.17 3.49 -16.83
N LYS A 37 9.31 2.83 -16.65
CA LYS A 37 9.62 1.96 -15.51
C LYS A 37 9.48 2.63 -14.13
N ARG A 38 9.82 3.91 -14.03
CA ARG A 38 9.67 4.70 -12.79
C ARG A 38 8.21 4.97 -12.46
N GLY A 39 7.43 5.31 -13.50
CA GLY A 39 5.99 5.47 -13.38
C GLY A 39 5.32 4.19 -12.92
N GLY A 40 5.66 3.04 -13.51
CA GLY A 40 5.12 1.75 -13.09
C GLY A 40 5.40 1.41 -11.61
N GLN A 41 6.60 1.71 -11.11
CA GLN A 41 6.92 1.54 -9.68
C GLN A 41 6.09 2.44 -8.76
N LEU A 42 5.85 3.70 -9.15
CA LEU A 42 4.94 4.59 -8.42
C LEU A 42 3.49 4.11 -8.51
N GLY A 43 3.08 3.57 -9.65
CA GLY A 43 1.77 2.97 -9.86
C GLY A 43 1.51 1.81 -8.90
N ILE A 44 2.48 0.90 -8.73
CA ILE A 44 2.41 -0.20 -7.75
C ILE A 44 2.31 0.35 -6.32
N GLY A 45 3.11 1.35 -5.99
CA GLY A 45 3.08 1.99 -4.66
C GLY A 45 1.75 2.68 -4.35
N LEU A 46 1.18 3.38 -5.34
CA LEU A 46 -0.13 4.03 -5.20
C LEU A 46 -1.25 3.00 -5.10
N LEU A 47 -1.20 1.93 -5.92
CA LEU A 47 -2.19 0.84 -5.90
C LEU A 47 -2.29 0.20 -4.51
N VAL A 48 -1.16 -0.26 -3.96
CA VAL A 48 -1.15 -0.89 -2.64
C VAL A 48 -1.51 0.13 -1.55
N GLY A 49 -1.09 1.38 -1.69
CA GLY A 49 -1.40 2.44 -0.74
C GLY A 49 -2.88 2.74 -0.64
N LEU A 50 -3.57 2.85 -1.77
CA LEU A 50 -5.02 3.05 -1.80
C LEU A 50 -5.77 1.85 -1.20
N MET A 51 -5.33 0.63 -1.53
CA MET A 51 -5.90 -0.59 -0.93
C MET A 51 -5.65 -0.67 0.58
N ASP A 52 -4.46 -0.27 1.02
CA ASP A 52 -4.07 -0.28 2.43
C ASP A 52 -4.84 0.75 3.23
N ILE A 53 -4.97 2.00 2.73
CA ILE A 53 -5.85 3.01 3.32
C ILE A 53 -7.28 2.49 3.44
N ALA A 54 -7.83 1.86 2.39
CA ALA A 54 -9.20 1.35 2.42
C ALA A 54 -9.40 0.19 3.40
N THR A 55 -8.38 -0.63 3.64
CA THR A 55 -8.47 -1.86 4.43
C THR A 55 -7.87 -1.75 5.83
N ALA A 56 -7.06 -0.73 6.09
CA ALA A 56 -6.19 -0.58 7.26
C ALA A 56 -5.36 -1.84 7.56
N ASN A 57 -4.89 -2.55 6.53
CA ASN A 57 -4.22 -3.83 6.69
C ASN A 57 -3.27 -4.18 5.54
N ASN A 58 -1.97 -4.05 5.79
CA ASN A 58 -0.90 -4.27 4.81
C ASN A 58 -1.01 -5.64 4.14
N THR A 59 -1.23 -6.70 4.92
CA THR A 59 -1.28 -8.07 4.39
C THR A 59 -2.44 -8.23 3.42
N VAL A 60 -3.61 -7.71 3.75
CA VAL A 60 -4.80 -7.79 2.90
C VAL A 60 -4.60 -6.96 1.63
N ALA A 61 -4.06 -5.74 1.78
CA ALA A 61 -3.74 -4.87 0.66
C ALA A 61 -2.71 -5.50 -0.30
N ILE A 62 -1.61 -6.07 0.21
CA ILE A 62 -0.57 -6.72 -0.61
C ILE A 62 -1.14 -7.93 -1.36
N VAL A 63 -1.95 -8.77 -0.69
CA VAL A 63 -2.56 -9.95 -1.33
C VAL A 63 -3.53 -9.54 -2.44
N MET A 64 -4.27 -8.45 -2.26
CA MET A 64 -5.16 -7.91 -3.30
C MET A 64 -4.42 -7.24 -4.44
N ALA A 65 -3.39 -6.45 -4.13
CA ALA A 65 -2.60 -5.72 -5.11
C ALA A 65 -1.69 -6.64 -5.93
N GLY A 66 -1.24 -7.76 -5.36
CA GLY A 66 -0.24 -8.65 -5.96
C GLY A 66 -0.53 -9.07 -7.40
N PRO A 67 -1.72 -9.62 -7.73
CA PRO A 67 -2.06 -9.98 -9.11
C PRO A 67 -2.01 -8.81 -10.10
N ILE A 68 -2.46 -7.61 -9.68
CA ILE A 68 -2.43 -6.41 -10.53
C ILE A 68 -1.01 -5.87 -10.67
N ALA A 69 -0.24 -5.87 -9.57
CA ALA A 69 1.17 -5.46 -9.58
C ALA A 69 2.00 -6.34 -10.50
N LYS A 70 1.68 -7.64 -10.60
CA LYS A 70 2.32 -8.55 -11.55
C LYS A 70 2.08 -8.16 -13.01
N GLU A 71 0.88 -7.72 -13.37
CA GLU A 71 0.61 -7.21 -14.73
C GLU A 71 1.38 -5.91 -15.00
N VAL A 72 1.49 -5.02 -13.99
CA VAL A 72 2.33 -3.81 -14.08
C VAL A 72 3.82 -4.15 -14.19
N GLU A 73 4.30 -5.20 -13.50
CA GLU A 73 5.68 -5.67 -13.59
C GLU A 73 6.03 -6.10 -15.01
N GLU A 74 5.19 -6.94 -15.60
CA GLU A 74 5.37 -7.49 -16.94
C GLU A 74 5.34 -6.39 -18.01
N GLU A 75 4.44 -5.42 -17.86
CA GLU A 75 4.28 -4.32 -18.81
C GLU A 75 5.45 -3.31 -18.77
N TYR A 76 5.88 -2.91 -17.57
CA TYR A 76 6.91 -1.88 -17.39
C TYR A 76 8.33 -2.44 -17.24
N GLY A 77 8.52 -3.76 -17.36
CA GLY A 77 9.81 -4.43 -17.20
C GLY A 77 10.41 -4.24 -15.81
N ILE A 78 9.58 -4.27 -14.77
CA ILE A 78 10.00 -4.14 -13.37
C ILE A 78 10.30 -5.54 -12.84
N SER A 79 11.43 -5.71 -12.16
CA SER A 79 11.74 -7.03 -11.59
C SER A 79 10.78 -7.37 -10.44
N PRO A 80 10.36 -8.64 -10.30
CA PRO A 80 9.45 -9.05 -9.23
C PRO A 80 9.94 -8.69 -7.83
N LYS A 81 11.26 -8.76 -7.60
CA LYS A 81 11.88 -8.32 -6.34
C LYS A 81 11.63 -6.83 -6.05
N ARG A 82 11.72 -5.96 -7.06
CA ARG A 82 11.48 -4.52 -6.88
C ARG A 82 10.01 -4.26 -6.62
N SER A 83 9.11 -4.89 -7.38
CA SER A 83 7.67 -4.74 -7.16
C SER A 83 7.24 -5.23 -5.78
N ALA A 84 7.65 -6.43 -5.36
CA ALA A 84 7.37 -6.94 -4.01
C ALA A 84 7.87 -5.97 -2.92
N SER A 85 9.05 -5.38 -3.10
CA SER A 85 9.56 -4.34 -2.21
C SER A 85 8.68 -3.08 -2.22
N ARG A 86 8.16 -2.64 -3.37
CA ARG A 86 7.25 -1.48 -3.44
C ARG A 86 5.91 -1.78 -2.77
N LEU A 87 5.35 -2.97 -3.01
CA LEU A 87 4.12 -3.42 -2.36
C LEU A 87 4.24 -3.34 -0.84
N ASP A 88 5.29 -3.94 -0.29
CA ASP A 88 5.55 -3.94 1.15
C ASP A 88 5.81 -2.52 1.68
N THR A 89 6.74 -1.80 1.05
CA THR A 89 7.19 -0.51 1.59
C THR A 89 6.10 0.56 1.55
N PHE A 90 5.34 0.67 0.45
CA PHE A 90 4.25 1.64 0.38
C PHE A 90 3.11 1.27 1.33
N SER A 91 2.78 -0.02 1.50
CA SER A 91 1.80 -0.42 2.53
C SER A 91 2.25 0.01 3.93
N CYS A 92 3.53 -0.15 4.28
CA CYS A 92 4.05 0.29 5.58
C CYS A 92 3.98 1.81 5.77
N ILE A 93 4.26 2.58 4.72
CA ILE A 93 4.18 4.05 4.76
C ILE A 93 2.76 4.50 5.05
N PHE A 94 1.78 4.02 4.27
CA PHE A 94 0.39 4.44 4.43
C PHE A 94 -0.22 3.93 5.74
N GLN A 95 -0.02 2.65 6.08
CA GLN A 95 -0.47 2.09 7.34
C GLN A 95 0.10 2.83 8.56
N GLY A 96 1.35 3.27 8.49
CA GLY A 96 1.98 4.05 9.56
C GLY A 96 1.27 5.39 9.78
N ILE A 97 0.78 6.02 8.72
CA ILE A 97 0.24 7.38 8.75
C ILE A 97 -1.28 7.41 9.03
N ILE A 98 -2.02 6.33 8.73
CA ILE A 98 -3.48 6.36 8.89
C ILE A 98 -3.92 6.50 10.37
N PRO A 99 -4.88 7.39 10.67
CA PRO A 99 -5.30 7.67 12.04
C PRO A 99 -6.11 6.54 12.68
N TYR A 100 -6.74 5.69 11.86
CA TYR A 100 -7.55 4.54 12.29
C TYR A 100 -6.80 3.20 12.24
N GLY A 101 -5.48 3.23 11.99
CA GLY A 101 -4.66 2.03 12.07
C GLY A 101 -4.62 1.46 13.48
N ALA A 102 -4.62 0.14 13.62
CA ALA A 102 -4.66 -0.53 14.93
C ALA A 102 -3.56 -0.03 15.89
N GLN A 103 -2.34 0.17 15.38
CA GLN A 103 -1.20 0.70 16.13
C GLN A 103 -1.42 2.13 16.64
N MET A 104 -2.04 2.99 15.82
CA MET A 104 -2.38 4.36 16.20
C MET A 104 -3.47 4.38 17.27
N LEU A 105 -4.53 3.58 17.09
CA LEU A 105 -5.62 3.46 18.05
C LEU A 105 -5.14 2.94 19.41
N VAL A 106 -4.20 1.99 19.42
CA VAL A 106 -3.57 1.51 20.66
C VAL A 106 -2.71 2.58 21.32
N ALA A 107 -1.95 3.37 20.54
CA ALA A 107 -1.17 4.48 21.09
C ALA A 107 -2.08 5.53 21.74
N ILE A 108 -3.12 5.96 21.03
CA ILE A 108 -4.09 6.96 21.53
C ILE A 108 -4.83 6.43 22.77
N SER A 109 -5.29 5.18 22.76
CA SER A 109 -6.00 4.62 23.91
C SER A 109 -5.08 4.52 25.14
N THR A 110 -3.81 4.19 24.94
CA THR A 110 -2.82 4.18 26.02
C THR A 110 -2.60 5.60 26.58
N CYS A 111 -2.43 6.61 25.72
CA CYS A 111 -2.33 8.01 26.15
C CYS A 111 -3.56 8.46 26.94
N ALA A 112 -4.77 8.09 26.48
CA ALA A 112 -6.01 8.40 27.17
C ALA A 112 -6.08 7.75 28.56
N THR A 113 -5.61 6.49 28.72
CA THR A 113 -5.56 5.84 30.04
C THR A 113 -4.57 6.50 31.01
N LEU A 114 -3.56 7.19 30.49
CA LEU A 114 -2.59 7.96 31.28
C LEU A 114 -3.07 9.40 31.58
N GLY A 115 -4.29 9.76 31.17
CA GLY A 115 -4.88 11.08 31.40
C GLY A 115 -4.55 12.14 30.34
N TYR A 116 -3.90 11.78 29.24
CA TYR A 116 -3.58 12.70 28.14
C TYR A 116 -4.62 12.61 27.03
N ALA A 117 -5.19 13.76 26.65
CA ALA A 117 -6.06 13.87 25.49
C ALA A 117 -5.23 14.19 24.24
N ILE A 118 -4.75 13.15 23.56
CA ILE A 118 -3.93 13.25 22.34
C ILE A 118 -4.70 12.65 21.17
N SER A 119 -4.69 13.32 20.02
CA SER A 119 -5.30 12.83 18.80
C SER A 119 -4.28 12.15 17.88
N ALA A 120 -4.75 11.39 16.89
CA ALA A 120 -3.87 10.83 15.87
C ALA A 120 -3.06 11.90 15.13
N PHE A 121 -3.64 13.08 14.93
CA PHE A 121 -3.00 14.19 14.21
C PHE A 121 -1.85 14.84 14.97
N ASP A 122 -1.80 14.66 16.30
CA ASP A 122 -0.66 15.10 17.11
C ASP A 122 0.51 14.11 17.01
N ILE A 123 0.20 12.83 16.83
CA ILE A 123 1.19 11.74 16.76
C ILE A 123 1.79 11.65 15.34
N ILE A 124 0.96 11.78 14.30
CA ILE A 124 1.39 11.61 12.89
C ILE A 124 2.65 12.40 12.55
N PRO A 125 2.79 13.70 12.87
CA PRO A 125 4.00 14.48 12.57
C PRO A 125 5.28 13.95 13.23
N LEU A 126 5.14 13.22 14.34
CA LEU A 126 6.24 12.63 15.10
C LEU A 126 6.63 11.24 14.58
N LEU A 127 5.91 10.69 13.60
CA LEU A 127 6.21 9.40 12.98
C LEU A 127 7.33 9.54 11.96
N PHE A 128 8.55 9.78 12.44
CA PHE A 128 9.73 9.96 11.57
C PHE A 128 9.97 8.75 10.66
N TYR A 129 9.75 7.53 11.14
CA TYR A 129 10.05 6.32 10.38
C TYR A 129 9.24 6.19 9.07
N PRO A 130 7.89 6.25 9.07
CA PRO A 130 7.10 6.25 7.82
C PRO A 130 7.50 7.36 6.84
N PHE A 131 7.82 8.56 7.33
CA PHE A 131 8.23 9.66 6.45
C PHE A 131 9.62 9.46 5.84
N LEU A 132 10.59 8.99 6.63
CA LEU A 132 11.93 8.66 6.14
C LEU A 132 11.88 7.49 5.15
N LEU A 133 11.02 6.51 5.41
CA LEU A 133 10.79 5.37 4.52
C LEU A 133 10.16 5.83 3.19
N CYS A 134 9.19 6.75 3.25
CA CYS A 134 8.59 7.37 2.08
C CYS A 134 9.64 8.14 1.25
N LEU A 135 10.41 9.00 1.90
CA LEU A 135 11.47 9.77 1.26
C LEU A 135 12.50 8.84 0.60
N SER A 136 13.00 7.84 1.34
CA SER A 136 13.96 6.85 0.82
C SER A 136 13.39 6.10 -0.38
N SER A 137 12.13 5.68 -0.31
CA SER A 137 11.46 4.95 -1.40
C SER A 137 11.32 5.79 -2.66
N LEU A 138 10.90 7.05 -2.52
CA LEU A 138 10.76 7.99 -3.62
C LEU A 138 12.11 8.34 -4.24
N LEU A 139 13.13 8.63 -3.42
CA LEU A 139 14.49 8.86 -3.90
C LEU A 139 15.01 7.65 -4.66
N PHE A 140 14.78 6.43 -4.15
CA PHE A 140 15.19 5.21 -4.85
C PHE A 140 14.49 5.05 -6.20
N ILE A 141 13.20 5.41 -6.34
CA ILE A 141 12.51 5.42 -7.65
C ILE A 141 13.09 6.49 -8.58
N LEU A 142 13.38 7.68 -8.08
CA LEU A 142 13.91 8.80 -8.86
C LEU A 142 15.32 8.54 -9.38
N PHE A 143 16.18 7.95 -8.55
CA PHE A 143 17.55 7.60 -8.90
C PHE A 143 17.71 6.27 -9.61
N ASP A 144 16.62 5.51 -9.79
CA ASP A 144 16.63 4.27 -10.58
C ASP A 144 16.94 4.61 -12.04
N LYS A 145 18.23 4.61 -12.39
CA LYS A 145 18.78 4.75 -13.74
C LYS A 145 19.18 3.35 -14.21
N LYS A 146 18.18 2.63 -14.74
CA LYS A 146 18.21 1.46 -15.65
C LYS A 146 17.02 0.56 -15.37
#